data_AF-A0A938GDU3-F1
#
_entry.id   AF-A0A938GDU3-F1
#
_cell.length_a   1.000
_cell.length_b   1.000
_cell.length_c   1.000
_cell.angle_alpha   90.00
_cell.angle_beta   90.00
_cell.angle_gamma   90.00
#
_symmetry.space_group_name_H-M   'P 1'
#
loop_
_entity.id
_entity.type
_entity.pdbx_description
1 polymer ?
#
loop_
_entity_poly.entity_id
_entity_poly.type
_entity_poly.pdbx_seq_one_letter_code
_entity_poly.pdbx_strand_id
1 'polypeptide(L)'
;MNPDRSTEGFTPLTYLNLIQRGGTEDWRRLYRLCHDPGIARQVAAMLPLRDPDLLASARVWKFLLEDLHPELNLSIEIRETRRSIGV
;
A
#
# COMPACT_ATOMS: atom_id res chain seq x y z
N MET A 1 15.76 -0.16 24.25
CA MET A 1 14.45 -0.75 23.90
C MET A 1 13.39 0.19 24.42
N ASN A 2 12.71 0.93 23.54
CA ASN A 2 11.58 1.78 23.93
C ASN A 2 10.28 1.01 23.63
N PRO A 3 9.47 0.67 24.64
CA PRO A 3 8.23 -0.11 24.47
C PRO A 3 7.02 0.74 24.04
N ASP A 4 7.20 2.03 23.75
CA ASP A 4 6.12 2.99 23.54
C ASP A 4 6.08 3.54 22.10
N ARG A 5 6.17 2.67 21.09
CA ARG A 5 5.64 3.05 19.76
C ARG A 5 4.13 2.94 19.83
N SER A 6 3.57 3.96 20.48
CA SER A 6 2.20 4.41 20.42
C SER A 6 1.56 4.02 19.08
N THR A 7 0.30 3.65 19.13
CA THR A 7 -0.66 3.72 18.03
C THR A 7 -0.81 5.16 17.52
N GLU A 8 0.30 5.82 17.18
CA GLU A 8 0.32 7.03 16.36
C GLU A 8 -0.33 6.64 15.03
N GLY A 9 -1.50 7.22 14.80
CA GLY A 9 -2.42 6.81 13.75
C GLY A 9 -1.69 6.62 12.43
N PHE A 10 -1.92 5.47 11.80
CA PHE A 10 -1.50 5.30 10.42
C PHE A 10 -2.19 6.36 9.58
N THR A 11 -1.41 7.36 9.16
CA THR A 11 -1.90 8.35 8.22
C THR A 11 -1.88 7.76 6.81
N PRO A 12 -2.68 8.31 5.87
CA PRO A 12 -2.59 7.96 4.46
C PRO A 12 -1.15 7.97 3.91
N LEU A 13 -0.34 8.96 4.32
CA LEU A 13 1.08 9.07 3.95
C LEU A 13 1.95 7.97 4.58
N THR A 14 1.60 7.49 5.77
CA THR A 14 2.29 6.37 6.42
C THR A 14 2.16 5.11 5.57
N TYR A 15 0.96 4.79 5.08
CA TYR A 15 0.76 3.64 4.21
C TYR A 15 1.55 3.76 2.91
N LEU A 16 1.52 4.93 2.27
CA LEU A 16 2.26 5.16 1.04
C LEU A 16 3.76 4.98 1.24
N ASN A 17 4.33 5.54 2.30
CA ASN A 17 5.75 5.37 2.62
C ASN A 17 6.12 3.91 2.89
N LEU A 18 5.28 3.15 3.60
CA LEU A 18 5.54 1.72 3.88
C LEU A 18 5.49 0.88 2.60
N ILE A 19 4.52 1.13 1.73
CA ILE A 19 4.37 0.44 0.44
C ILE A 19 5.57 0.71 -0.47
N GLN A 20 6.07 1.94 -0.48
CA GLN A 20 7.09 2.38 -1.43
C GLN A 20 8.53 2.20 -0.95
N ARG A 21 8.76 2.41 0.35
CA ARG A 21 10.11 2.54 0.94
C ARG A 21 10.30 1.65 2.17
N GLY A 22 9.25 0.98 2.62
CA GLY A 22 9.31 0.08 3.78
C GLY A 22 10.17 -1.14 3.50
N GLY A 23 10.85 -1.62 4.54
CA GLY A 23 11.56 -2.89 4.48
C GLY A 23 10.63 -4.09 4.63
N THR A 24 11.20 -5.30 4.63
CA THR A 24 10.43 -6.55 4.77
C THR A 24 9.58 -6.59 6.05
N GLU A 25 10.08 -6.08 7.18
CA GLU A 25 9.31 -6.06 8.44
C GLU A 25 8.14 -5.09 8.41
N ASP A 26 8.32 -3.94 7.75
CA ASP A 26 7.25 -2.98 7.53
C ASP A 26 6.14 -3.57 6.67
N TRP A 27 6.52 -4.29 5.61
CA TRP A 27 5.60 -5.01 4.75
C TRP A 27 4.85 -6.11 5.51
N ARG A 28 5.56 -6.93 6.30
CA ARG A 28 4.94 -7.96 7.14
C ARG A 28 3.97 -7.36 8.17
N ARG A 29 4.31 -6.22 8.76
CA ARG A 29 3.43 -5.52 9.70
C ARG A 29 2.19 -4.97 9.00
N LEU A 30 2.37 -4.27 7.87
CA LEU A 30 1.27 -3.71 7.10
C LEU A 30 0.33 -4.81 6.57
N TYR A 31 0.88 -5.92 6.08
CA TYR A 31 0.11 -7.06 5.59
C TYR A 31 -0.80 -7.63 6.68
N ARG A 32 -0.29 -7.80 7.90
CA ARG A 32 -1.11 -8.22 9.06
C ARG A 32 -2.24 -7.25 9.37
N LEU A 33 -2.00 -5.94 9.25
CA LEU A 33 -3.04 -4.93 9.46
C LEU A 33 -4.09 -4.95 8.35
N CYS A 34 -3.69 -5.23 7.10
CA CYS A 34 -4.60 -5.33 5.97
C CYS A 34 -5.56 -6.52 6.03
N HIS A 35 -5.43 -7.46 6.99
CA HIS A 35 -6.52 -8.41 7.26
C HIS A 35 -7.79 -7.72 7.77
N ASP A 36 -7.68 -6.50 8.32
CA ASP A 36 -8.84 -5.66 8.60
C ASP A 36 -9.36 -5.00 7.31
N PRO A 37 -10.64 -5.18 6.94
CA PRO A 37 -11.24 -4.58 5.75
C PRO A 37 -11.18 -3.05 5.71
N GLY A 38 -11.23 -2.37 6.85
CA GLY A 38 -11.14 -0.91 6.95
C GLY A 38 -9.75 -0.42 6.56
N ILE A 39 -8.72 -1.06 7.11
CA ILE A 39 -7.32 -0.78 6.77
C ILE A 39 -7.03 -1.13 5.31
N ALA A 40 -7.51 -2.28 4.83
CA ALA A 40 -7.34 -2.69 3.44
C ALA A 40 -7.87 -1.64 2.45
N ARG A 41 -9.05 -1.06 2.71
CA ARG A 41 -9.61 0.03 1.91
C ARG A 41 -8.76 1.31 1.94
N GLN A 42 -8.22 1.65 3.12
CA GLN A 42 -7.35 2.82 3.25
C GLN A 42 -6.05 2.63 2.48
N VAL A 43 -5.43 1.45 2.57
CA VAL A 43 -4.23 1.09 1.81
C VAL A 43 -4.51 1.08 0.30
N ALA A 44 -5.61 0.46 -0.11
CA ALA A 44 -6.06 0.42 -1.51
C ALA A 44 -6.22 1.83 -2.10
N ALA A 45 -6.81 2.77 -1.35
CA ALA A 45 -6.97 4.16 -1.76
C ALA A 45 -5.63 4.90 -1.97
N MET A 46 -4.56 4.45 -1.31
CA MET A 46 -3.23 5.04 -1.44
C MET A 46 -2.45 4.50 -2.63
N LEU A 47 -2.77 3.30 -3.11
CA LEU A 47 -2.03 2.69 -4.22
C LEU A 47 -1.99 3.59 -5.46
N PRO A 48 -3.06 4.25 -5.93
CA PRO A 48 -2.96 5.16 -7.08
C PRO A 48 -2.06 6.38 -6.87
N LEU A 49 -1.82 6.79 -5.61
CA LEU A 49 -1.03 7.97 -5.25
C LEU A 49 0.47 7.70 -5.20
N ARG A 50 0.91 6.46 -5.43
CA ARG A 50 2.33 6.13 -5.46
C ARG A 50 3.08 6.90 -6.56
N ASP A 51 4.34 7.15 -6.28
CA ASP A 51 5.38 7.53 -7.24
C ASP A 51 5.33 6.61 -8.48
N PRO A 52 5.16 7.16 -9.69
CA PRO A 52 5.06 6.41 -10.93
C PRO A 52 6.21 5.41 -11.16
N ASP A 53 7.42 5.72 -10.67
CA ASP A 53 8.60 4.86 -10.86
C ASP A 53 8.56 3.62 -9.95
N LEU A 54 7.70 3.60 -8.92
CA LEU A 54 7.52 2.50 -7.97
C LEU A 54 6.25 1.68 -8.27
N LEU A 55 6.00 1.42 -9.56
CA LEU A 55 4.81 0.68 -10.01
C LEU A 55 4.77 -0.77 -9.50
N ALA A 56 5.93 -1.41 -9.35
CA ALA A 56 6.03 -2.82 -8.98
C ALA A 56 5.45 -3.08 -7.57
N SER A 57 5.80 -2.26 -6.58
CA SER A 57 5.29 -2.43 -5.22
C SER A 57 3.78 -2.24 -5.16
N ALA A 58 3.24 -1.24 -5.85
CA ALA A 58 1.80 -1.00 -5.91
C ALA A 58 1.02 -2.18 -6.53
N ARG A 59 1.57 -2.83 -7.56
CA ARG A 59 0.95 -4.02 -8.18
C ARG A 59 0.93 -5.22 -7.22
N VAL A 60 2.02 -5.45 -6.49
CA VAL A 60 2.06 -6.53 -5.49
C VAL A 60 1.03 -6.28 -4.40
N TRP A 61 0.94 -5.04 -3.89
CA TRP A 61 -0.06 -4.70 -2.88
C TRP A 61 -1.49 -4.81 -3.41
N LYS A 62 -1.75 -4.43 -4.65
CA LYS A 62 -3.06 -4.65 -5.27
C LYS A 62 -3.44 -6.13 -5.23
N PHE A 63 -2.56 -7.00 -5.71
CA PHE A 63 -2.79 -8.45 -5.72
C PHE A 63 -3.04 -8.99 -4.29
N LEU A 64 -2.21 -8.61 -3.33
CA LEU A 64 -2.36 -9.06 -1.93
C LEU A 64 -3.69 -8.62 -1.31
N LEU A 65 -4.15 -7.40 -1.62
CA LEU A 65 -5.42 -6.90 -1.08
C LEU A 65 -6.63 -7.57 -1.73
N GLU A 66 -6.57 -7.84 -3.05
CA GLU A 66 -7.61 -8.58 -3.77
C GLU A 66 -7.69 -10.05 -3.29
N ASP A 67 -6.55 -10.67 -2.96
CA ASP A 67 -6.48 -12.03 -2.40
C ASP A 67 -7.01 -12.11 -0.97
N LEU A 68 -6.66 -11.13 -0.13
CA LEU A 68 -7.14 -11.07 1.26
C LEU A 68 -8.65 -10.80 1.35
N HIS A 69 -9.19 -10.02 0.43
CA HIS A 69 -10.57 -9.55 0.47
C HIS A 69 -11.27 -9.69 -0.88
N PRO A 70 -11.53 -10.92 -1.35
CA PRO A 70 -12.10 -11.18 -2.68
C PRO A 70 -13.52 -10.61 -2.84
N GLU A 71 -14.25 -10.44 -1.73
CA GLU A 71 -15.59 -9.85 -1.73
C GLU A 71 -15.59 -8.31 -1.64
N LEU A 72 -14.45 -7.70 -1.34
CA LEU A 72 -14.33 -6.24 -1.38
C LEU A 72 -14.04 -5.80 -2.80
N ASN A 73 -14.95 -5.04 -3.40
CA ASN A 73 -14.66 -4.30 -4.62
C ASN A 73 -13.72 -3.13 -4.28
N LEU A 74 -12.44 -3.44 -4.11
CA LEU A 74 -11.38 -2.48 -3.96
C LEU A 74 -11.14 -1.90 -5.36
N SER A 75 -11.78 -0.77 -5.67
CA SER A 75 -11.61 -0.08 -6.95
C SER A 75 -10.19 0.50 -7.08
N ILE A 76 -9.21 -0.37 -7.35
CA ILE A 76 -7.78 -0.04 -7.43
C ILE A 76 -7.39 0.15 -8.90
N GLU A 77 -7.44 1.40 -9.35
CA GLU A 77 -6.92 1.83 -10.64
C GLU A 77 -5.49 2.35 -10.51
N ILE A 78 -4.51 1.48 -10.78
CA ILE A 78 -3.11 1.89 -10.82
C ILE A 78 -2.83 2.52 -12.19
N ARG A 79 -2.72 3.84 -12.25
CA ARG A 79 -2.43 4.56 -13.50
C ARG A 79 -1.01 4.33 -13.96
N GLU A 80 -0.81 3.54 -15.02
CA GLU A 80 0.48 3.36 -15.67
C GLU A 80 0.87 4.64 -16.42
N THR A 81 1.45 5.61 -15.72
CA THR A 81 1.97 6.80 -16.38
C THR A 81 3.29 6.41 -17.03
N ARG A 82 3.24 5.94 -18.28
CA ARG A 82 4.45 5.83 -19.11
C ARG A 82 5.01 7.24 -19.25
N ARG A 83 6.12 7.55 -18.60
CA ARG A 83 6.99 8.62 -19.08
C ARG A 83 7.49 8.16 -20.44
N SER A 84 6.90 8.68 -21.51
CA SER A 84 7.49 8.61 -22.84
C SER A 84 8.84 9.30 -22.76
N ILE A 85 9.91 8.52 -22.56
CA ILE A 85 11.25 9.02 -22.83
C ILE A 85 11.30 9.11 -24.34
N GLY A 86 11.07 10.32 -24.87
CA GLY A 86 11.31 10.63 -26.27
C GLY A 86 12.77 10.39 -26.56
N VAL A 87 13.04 9.43 -27.43
CA VAL A 87 14.32 9.25 -28.13
C VAL A 87 14.04 9.46 -29.61
#